data_AF-A0AAP7IFW4-F1
#
_entry.id   AF-A0AAP7IFW4-F1
#
_cell.length_a   1.000
_cell.length_b   1.000
_cell.length_c   1.000
_cell.angle_alpha   90.00
_cell.angle_beta   90.00
_cell.angle_gamma   90.00
#
_symmetry.space_group_name_H-M   'P 1'
#
loop_
_entity.id
_entity.type
_entity.pdbx_description
1 polymer ?
#
loop_
_entity_poly.entity_id
_entity_poly.type
_entity_poly.pdbx_seq_one_letter_code
_entity_poly.pdbx_strand_id
1 'polypeptide(L)'
;MTVIDNIIGKIEAFNEENNLQHGNAETYFEEEQGILTTIEGTNHTTLTVAFSMDDIEEIERNDTFLNVLERNYKTRINDFDVDESFTMMWSHEFGEHNGFTPRIFINILEDDAEHFDNIQYS
;
A
#
# COMPACT_ATOMS: atom_id res chain seq x y z
N MET A 1 6.63 -23.41 -8.52
CA MET A 1 6.45 -21.96 -8.38
C MET A 1 5.60 -21.54 -9.55
N THR A 2 4.36 -21.13 -9.27
CA THR A 2 3.42 -20.65 -10.29
C THR A 2 3.82 -19.24 -10.74
N VAL A 3 3.20 -18.74 -11.82
CA VAL A 3 3.38 -17.34 -12.26
C VAL A 3 2.95 -16.38 -11.15
N ILE A 4 1.84 -16.70 -10.47
CA ILE A 4 1.31 -15.93 -9.34
C ILE A 4 2.34 -15.89 -8.19
N ASP A 5 2.89 -17.04 -7.78
CA ASP A 5 3.89 -17.09 -6.69
C ASP A 5 5.12 -16.22 -7.01
N ASN A 6 5.54 -16.17 -8.28
CA ASN A 6 6.66 -15.34 -8.72
C ASN A 6 6.33 -13.85 -8.65
N ILE A 7 5.12 -13.46 -9.09
CA ILE A 7 4.68 -12.06 -9.02
C ILE A 7 4.56 -11.61 -7.57
N ILE A 8 3.97 -12.43 -6.70
CA ILE A 8 3.88 -12.18 -5.25
C ILE A 8 5.27 -11.95 -4.67
N GLY A 9 6.22 -12.86 -4.92
CA GLY A 9 7.58 -12.72 -4.39
C GLY A 9 8.29 -11.45 -4.87
N LYS A 10 8.03 -10.99 -6.11
CA LYS A 10 8.56 -9.71 -6.60
C LYS A 10 7.91 -8.50 -5.92
N ILE A 11 6.61 -8.55 -5.66
CA ILE A 11 5.87 -7.50 -4.93
C ILE A 11 6.41 -7.41 -3.48
N GLU A 12 6.56 -8.55 -2.81
CA GLU A 12 7.08 -8.59 -1.43
C GLU A 12 8.50 -8.05 -1.34
N ALA A 13 9.37 -8.42 -2.30
CA ALA A 13 10.72 -7.88 -2.38
C ALA A 13 10.72 -6.36 -2.61
N PHE A 14 9.88 -5.87 -3.52
CA PHE A 14 9.73 -4.43 -3.75
C PHE A 14 9.25 -3.69 -2.49
N ASN A 15 8.29 -4.26 -1.77
CA ASN A 15 7.79 -3.70 -0.51
C ASN A 15 8.87 -3.67 0.57
N GLU A 16 9.71 -4.71 0.66
CA GLU A 16 10.84 -4.74 1.59
C GLU A 16 11.86 -3.65 1.26
N GLU A 17 12.25 -3.54 -0.02
CA GLU A 17 13.23 -2.56 -0.50
C GLU A 17 12.78 -1.11 -0.29
N ASN A 18 11.47 -0.85 -0.36
CA ASN A 18 10.86 0.45 -0.11
C ASN A 18 10.35 0.63 1.34
N ASN A 19 10.67 -0.29 2.25
CA ASN A 19 10.30 -0.20 3.66
C ASN A 19 8.77 -0.05 3.90
N LEU A 20 7.96 -0.81 3.15
CA LEU A 20 6.49 -0.74 3.17
C LEU A 20 5.83 -1.82 4.04
N GLN A 21 6.57 -2.48 4.93
CA GLN A 21 6.10 -3.70 5.58
C GLN A 21 5.50 -3.51 6.98
N HIS A 22 6.17 -2.69 7.81
CA HIS A 22 5.87 -2.21 9.17
C HIS A 22 5.03 -3.04 10.17
N GLY A 23 4.76 -4.34 9.90
CA GLY A 23 4.05 -5.29 10.76
C GLY A 23 2.79 -5.88 10.13
N ASN A 24 2.13 -5.17 9.22
CA ASN A 24 0.82 -5.52 8.66
C ASN A 24 0.85 -5.77 7.14
N ALA A 25 2.01 -5.68 6.48
CA ALA A 25 2.08 -6.03 5.07
C ALA A 25 1.85 -7.54 4.84
N GLU A 26 0.97 -7.81 3.89
CA GLU A 26 0.60 -9.15 3.48
C GLU A 26 0.32 -9.12 1.98
N THR A 27 0.81 -10.12 1.25
CA THR A 27 0.51 -10.27 -0.18
C THR A 27 -0.05 -11.65 -0.45
N TYR A 28 -1.22 -11.72 -1.08
CA TYR A 28 -1.92 -12.98 -1.32
C TYR A 28 -2.75 -12.92 -2.60
N PHE A 29 -3.19 -14.09 -3.06
CA PHE A 29 -4.01 -14.23 -4.26
C PHE A 29 -5.44 -14.64 -3.89
N GLU A 30 -6.41 -13.98 -4.51
CA GLU A 30 -7.83 -14.37 -4.49
C GLU A 30 -8.33 -14.56 -5.93
N GLU A 31 -9.00 -15.69 -6.20
CA GLU A 31 -9.40 -16.09 -7.56
C GLU A 31 -10.24 -15.04 -8.30
N GLU A 32 -11.07 -14.27 -7.59
CA GLU A 32 -11.95 -13.26 -8.19
C GLU A 32 -11.34 -11.86 -8.27
N GLN A 33 -10.31 -11.57 -7.47
CA GLN A 33 -9.73 -10.23 -7.35
C GLN A 33 -8.31 -10.12 -7.93
N GLY A 34 -7.60 -11.24 -8.04
CA GLY A 34 -6.19 -11.28 -8.43
C GLY A 34 -5.26 -11.23 -7.21
N ILE A 35 -4.14 -10.52 -7.32
CA ILE A 35 -3.18 -10.37 -6.21
C ILE A 35 -3.53 -9.12 -5.42
N LEU A 36 -3.67 -9.25 -4.10
CA LEU A 36 -3.84 -8.16 -3.16
C LEU A 36 -2.55 -8.02 -2.34
N THR A 37 -2.06 -6.80 -2.19
CA THR A 37 -0.91 -6.50 -1.32
C THR A 37 -1.24 -5.33 -0.41
N THR A 38 -1.05 -5.50 0.89
CA THR A 38 -1.13 -4.42 1.87
C THR A 38 0.25 -3.81 2.03
N ILE A 39 0.36 -2.50 1.81
CA ILE A 39 1.53 -1.69 2.13
C ILE A 39 1.26 -0.86 3.37
N GLU A 40 2.28 -0.63 4.18
CA GLU A 40 2.19 0.08 5.45
C GLU A 40 3.22 1.20 5.52
N GLY A 41 2.77 2.39 5.94
CA GLY A 41 3.59 3.57 6.18
C GLY A 41 4.36 3.48 7.49
N THR A 42 5.28 4.41 7.69
CA THR A 42 6.13 4.48 8.90
C THR A 42 5.36 4.67 10.20
N ASN A 43 4.18 5.29 10.13
CA ASN A 43 3.26 5.51 11.24
C ASN A 43 2.02 4.61 11.15
N HIS A 44 2.13 3.46 10.48
CA HIS A 44 1.15 2.38 10.46
C HIS A 44 -0.13 2.65 9.65
N THR A 45 -0.17 3.68 8.80
CA THR A 45 -1.21 3.79 7.79
C THR A 45 -1.09 2.62 6.82
N THR A 46 -2.17 1.87 6.59
CA THR A 46 -2.18 0.75 5.65
C THR A 46 -3.00 1.07 4.39
N LEU A 47 -2.48 0.68 3.23
CA LEU A 47 -3.19 0.75 1.94
C LEU A 47 -3.15 -0.62 1.27
N THR A 48 -4.29 -1.11 0.79
CA THR A 48 -4.35 -2.33 -0.02
C THR A 48 -4.32 -1.96 -1.50
N VAL A 49 -3.29 -2.44 -2.21
CA VAL A 49 -3.14 -2.35 -3.66
C VAL A 49 -3.61 -3.65 -4.29
N ALA A 50 -4.42 -3.55 -5.34
CA ALA A 50 -4.92 -4.70 -6.09
C ALA A 50 -4.24 -4.81 -7.46
N PHE A 51 -3.95 -6.04 -7.86
CA PHE A 51 -3.50 -6.44 -9.18
C PHE A 51 -4.54 -7.39 -9.74
N SER A 52 -5.28 -6.91 -10.73
CA SER A 52 -6.34 -7.68 -11.38
C SER A 52 -5.79 -8.90 -12.13
N MET A 53 -6.69 -9.79 -12.56
CA MET A 53 -6.30 -10.89 -13.45
C MET A 53 -5.69 -10.40 -14.77
N ASP A 54 -6.18 -9.27 -15.30
CA ASP A 54 -5.63 -8.66 -16.52
C ASP A 54 -4.20 -8.15 -16.30
N ASP A 55 -3.91 -7.59 -15.12
CA ASP A 55 -2.55 -7.18 -14.73
C ASP A 55 -1.60 -8.38 -14.70
N ILE A 56 -2.05 -9.48 -14.11
CA ILE A 56 -1.28 -10.73 -14.02
C ILE A 56 -0.98 -11.28 -15.42
N GLU A 57 -1.98 -11.30 -16.32
CA GLU A 57 -1.79 -11.71 -17.71
C GLU A 57 -0.83 -10.76 -18.47
N GLU A 58 -0.91 -9.45 -18.21
CA GLU A 58 -0.03 -8.44 -18.82
C GLU A 58 1.43 -8.69 -18.43
N ILE A 59 1.68 -8.89 -17.12
CA ILE A 59 3.01 -9.19 -16.58
C ILE A 59 3.57 -10.48 -17.18
N GLU A 60 2.75 -11.55 -17.24
CA GLU A 60 3.17 -12.84 -17.77
C GLU A 60 3.58 -12.78 -19.25
N ARG A 61 2.81 -12.04 -20.07
CA ARG A 61 3.01 -12.00 -21.52
C ARG A 61 4.11 -11.05 -21.97
N ASN A 62 4.25 -9.90 -21.29
CA ASN A 62 5.03 -8.77 -21.79
C ASN A 62 6.25 -8.41 -20.92
N ASP A 63 6.45 -9.10 -19.78
CA ASP A 63 7.51 -8.79 -18.80
C ASP A 63 7.46 -7.32 -18.33
N THR A 64 6.24 -6.78 -18.12
CA THR A 64 5.98 -5.38 -17.76
C THR A 64 5.82 -5.15 -16.26
N PHE A 65 6.41 -6.01 -15.42
CA PHE A 65 6.22 -6.02 -13.96
C PHE A 65 6.28 -4.64 -13.31
N LEU A 66 7.38 -3.88 -13.52
CA LEU A 66 7.56 -2.57 -12.90
C LEU A 66 6.51 -1.54 -13.33
N ASN A 67 6.11 -1.55 -14.61
CA ASN A 67 5.09 -0.61 -15.12
C ASN A 67 3.72 -0.88 -14.49
N VAL A 68 3.35 -2.15 -14.35
CA VAL A 68 2.07 -2.57 -13.75
C VAL A 68 2.07 -2.28 -12.25
N LEU A 69 3.19 -2.59 -11.57
CA LEU A 69 3.42 -2.26 -10.16
C LEU A 69 3.28 -0.76 -9.91
N GLU A 70 4.04 0.06 -10.64
CA GLU A 70 4.01 1.52 -10.52
C GLU A 70 2.61 2.08 -10.76
N ARG A 71 1.92 1.61 -11.81
CA ARG A 71 0.54 2.02 -12.13
C ARG A 71 -0.40 1.75 -10.97
N ASN A 72 -0.40 0.53 -10.44
CA ASN A 72 -1.37 0.11 -9.43
C ASN A 72 -1.07 0.76 -8.07
N TYR A 73 0.21 0.88 -7.69
CA TYR A 73 0.60 1.57 -6.47
C TYR A 73 0.24 3.05 -6.53
N LYS A 74 0.63 3.76 -7.61
CA LYS A 74 0.30 5.18 -7.76
C LYS A 74 -1.20 5.43 -7.77
N THR A 75 -1.98 4.56 -8.41
CA THR A 75 -3.45 4.67 -8.38
C THR A 75 -3.94 4.64 -6.93
N ARG A 76 -3.53 3.62 -6.16
CA ARG A 76 -4.00 3.47 -4.78
C ARG A 76 -3.49 4.57 -3.83
N ILE A 77 -2.26 5.02 -4.01
CA ILE A 77 -1.64 6.10 -3.21
C ILE A 77 -2.31 7.43 -3.50
N ASN A 78 -2.60 7.74 -4.77
CA ASN A 78 -3.34 8.95 -5.14
C ASN A 78 -4.76 8.99 -4.57
N ASP A 79 -5.34 7.82 -4.28
CA ASP A 79 -6.65 7.70 -3.60
C ASP A 79 -6.55 7.87 -2.07
N PHE A 80 -5.35 7.96 -1.50
CA PHE A 80 -5.19 8.21 -0.06
C PHE A 80 -5.39 9.70 0.27
N ASP A 81 -6.54 10.02 0.84
CA ASP A 81 -6.87 11.36 1.32
C ASP A 81 -6.67 11.46 2.85
N VAL A 82 -5.74 12.33 3.26
CA VAL A 82 -5.40 12.59 4.67
C VAL A 82 -6.58 13.17 5.44
N ASP A 83 -7.32 14.10 4.85
CA ASP A 83 -8.44 14.79 5.49
C ASP A 83 -9.64 13.86 5.65
N GLU A 84 -9.91 13.02 4.66
CA GLU A 84 -10.94 11.98 4.74
C GLU A 84 -10.58 10.93 5.79
N SER A 85 -9.34 10.46 5.79
CA SER A 85 -8.82 9.49 6.76
C SER A 85 -8.91 10.03 8.19
N PHE A 86 -8.50 11.29 8.40
CA PHE A 86 -8.66 11.97 9.67
C PHE A 86 -10.15 12.03 10.08
N THR A 87 -11.02 12.45 9.18
CA THR A 87 -12.46 12.59 9.45
C THR A 87 -13.11 11.26 9.83
N MET A 88 -12.70 10.16 9.21
CA MET A 88 -13.23 8.82 9.47
C MET A 88 -12.74 8.22 10.80
N MET A 89 -11.47 8.43 11.15
CA MET A 89 -10.84 7.74 12.29
C MET A 89 -10.82 8.60 13.56
N TRP A 90 -10.75 9.92 13.42
CA TRP A 90 -10.56 10.79 14.56
C TRP A 90 -11.82 10.87 15.43
N SER A 91 -11.61 10.63 16.72
CA SER A 91 -12.56 10.98 17.76
C SER A 91 -11.80 11.47 18.99
N HIS A 92 -12.49 12.16 19.90
CA HIS A 92 -11.86 12.59 21.14
C HIS A 92 -11.35 11.41 21.96
N GLU A 93 -12.12 10.33 22.04
CA GLU A 93 -11.76 9.09 22.75
C GLU A 93 -10.52 8.42 22.12
N PHE A 94 -10.46 8.35 20.78
CA PHE A 94 -9.27 7.87 20.06
C PHE A 94 -8.03 8.71 20.41
N GLY A 95 -8.17 10.04 20.43
CA GLY A 95 -7.08 10.93 20.81
C GLY A 95 -6.59 10.70 22.24
N GLU A 96 -7.50 10.60 23.22
CA GLU A 96 -7.13 10.35 24.62
C GLU A 96 -6.48 8.98 24.81
N HIS A 97 -7.01 7.94 24.16
CA HIS A 97 -6.48 6.57 24.25
C HIS A 97 -5.04 6.47 23.73
N ASN A 98 -4.76 7.15 22.60
CA ASN A 98 -3.45 7.11 21.94
C ASN A 98 -2.50 8.24 22.38
N GLY A 99 -2.96 9.17 23.22
CA GLY A 99 -2.18 10.35 23.62
C GLY A 99 -1.95 11.34 22.48
N PHE A 100 -2.85 11.36 21.48
CA PHE A 100 -2.76 12.23 20.33
C PHE A 100 -3.61 13.49 20.51
N THR A 101 -3.12 14.58 19.93
CA THR A 101 -3.96 15.74 19.60
C THR A 101 -4.39 15.63 18.14
N PRO A 102 -5.46 16.32 17.70
CA PRO A 102 -5.86 16.32 16.29
C PRO A 102 -4.68 16.62 15.34
N ARG A 103 -3.87 17.62 15.71
CA ARG A 103 -2.69 18.03 14.94
C ARG A 103 -1.63 16.93 14.86
N ILE A 104 -1.39 16.21 15.95
CA ILE A 104 -0.41 15.12 15.95
C ILE A 104 -0.88 14.01 15.00
N PHE A 105 -2.17 13.68 15.01
CA PHE A 105 -2.70 12.63 14.15
C PHE A 105 -2.69 13.02 12.67
N ILE A 106 -3.01 14.28 12.34
CA ILE A 106 -2.88 14.78 10.96
C ILE A 106 -1.43 14.67 10.49
N ASN A 107 -0.47 15.14 11.28
CA ASN A 107 0.95 15.05 10.93
C ASN A 107 1.39 13.58 10.69
N ILE A 108 0.89 12.64 11.49
CA ILE A 108 1.14 11.19 11.31
C ILE A 108 0.67 10.72 9.93
N LEU A 109 -0.53 11.13 9.50
CA LEU A 109 -1.10 10.77 8.20
C LEU A 109 -0.34 11.45 7.05
N GLU A 110 0.06 12.72 7.22
CA GLU A 110 0.88 13.46 6.25
C GLU A 110 2.27 12.83 6.06
N ASP A 111 2.93 12.43 7.16
CA ASP A 111 4.23 11.76 7.13
C ASP A 111 4.13 10.41 6.37
N ASP A 112 3.04 9.67 6.55
CA ASP A 112 2.81 8.42 5.80
C ASP A 112 2.47 8.65 4.34
N ALA A 113 1.69 9.70 4.02
CA ALA A 113 1.46 10.11 2.64
C ALA A 113 2.78 10.45 1.93
N GLU A 114 3.65 11.24 2.57
CA GLU A 114 4.97 11.58 2.05
C GLU A 114 5.85 10.33 1.88
N HIS A 115 5.78 9.38 2.81
CA HIS A 115 6.50 8.12 2.68
C HIS A 115 6.06 7.35 1.42
N PHE A 116 4.75 7.24 1.16
CA PHE A 116 4.24 6.59 -0.04
C PHE A 116 4.61 7.33 -1.33
N ASP A 117 4.57 8.66 -1.33
CA ASP A 117 4.94 9.48 -2.49
C ASP A 117 6.43 9.35 -2.87
N ASN A 118 7.28 8.97 -1.91
CA ASN A 118 8.71 8.81 -2.09
C ASN A 118 9.14 7.39 -2.53
N ILE A 119 8.20 6.46 -2.77
CA ILE A 119 8.49 5.12 -3.30
C ILE A 119 9.27 5.21 -4.62
N GLN A 120 10.35 4.43 -4.73
CA GLN A 120 11.22 4.40 -5.91
C GLN A 120 10.93 3.17 -6.77
N TYR A 121 10.47 3.38 -8.00
CA TYR A 121 10.09 2.32 -8.95
C TYR A 121 11.23 1.90 -9.91
N SER A 122 12.49 2.10 -9.50
CA SER A 122 13.69 1.97 -10.35
C SER A 122 14.45 0.65 -10.22
#